data_AF-A0AAV0BRN4-F1
#
_entry.id   AF-A0AAV0BRN4-F1
#
_cell.length_a   1.000
_cell.length_b   1.000
_cell.length_c   1.000
_cell.angle_alpha   90.00
_cell.angle_beta   90.00
_cell.angle_gamma   90.00
#
_symmetry.space_group_name_H-M   'P 1'
#
loop_
_entity.id
_entity.type
_entity.pdbx_description
1 polymer ?
#
loop_
_entity_poly.entity_id
_entity_poly.type
_entity_poly.pdbx_seq_one_letter_code
_entity_poly.pdbx_strand_id
1 'polypeptide(L)'
;MALPLYVPFGYITFLLGLLWLFSRYYRSRALRKKAPPPWFPEPHTARDVYISLLSLDPPPPQPVLIAALIARAMTGVKRIMSLKESKQAMGKLLQKGQIGDDLWERLLLAEKELEVELTEVVTEANEFSEGWGSVIFDIASEAAQTVMCQEIYKDIPKQRTIKANEFENSRTFSVNPGELRIVGSKKAAPAAAPATKTQPPPSAAKAAMLEAIKAAQSKQQEAEQKKQQTGSQDQSRNQNSRIAKSASKTDLLNGDESDSENERNSNAGKSAPPSASKKKKPKRKKK
;
A
#
# COMPACT_ATOMS: atom_id res chain seq x y z
N MET A 1 46.63 59.93 6.30
CA MET A 1 45.53 59.97 5.32
C MET A 1 44.49 58.93 5.73
N ALA A 2 43.43 59.33 6.44
CA ALA A 2 42.41 58.38 6.90
C ALA A 2 41.49 58.02 5.72
N LEU A 3 41.41 56.73 5.39
CA LEU A 3 40.44 56.23 4.42
C LEU A 3 39.04 56.34 5.04
N PRO A 4 38.09 57.03 4.39
CA PRO A 4 36.81 57.26 5.00
C PRO A 4 36.01 55.94 5.11
N LEU A 5 35.45 55.70 6.30
CA LEU A 5 34.79 54.45 6.68
C LEU A 5 33.64 54.04 5.74
N TYR A 6 33.06 54.97 4.98
CA TYR A 6 31.98 54.67 4.02
C TYR A 6 32.46 53.86 2.80
N VAL A 7 33.74 53.94 2.44
CA VAL A 7 34.31 53.23 1.28
C VAL A 7 34.19 51.71 1.41
N PRO A 8 34.60 51.07 2.52
CA PRO A 8 34.42 49.63 2.68
C PRO A 8 32.94 49.20 2.75
N PHE A 9 32.05 50.00 3.38
CA PHE A 9 30.61 49.69 3.39
C PHE A 9 29.97 49.83 2.00
N GLY A 10 30.38 50.83 1.22
CA GLY A 10 29.97 50.97 -0.18
C GLY A 10 30.41 49.79 -1.04
N TYR A 11 31.64 49.30 -0.85
CA TYR A 11 32.14 48.12 -1.56
C TYR A 11 31.34 46.85 -1.22
N ILE A 12 31.05 46.61 0.06
CA ILE A 12 30.28 45.44 0.51
C ILE A 12 28.84 45.49 -0.03
N THR A 13 28.18 46.65 0.03
CA THR A 13 26.81 46.80 -0.48
C THR A 13 26.74 46.64 -2.00
N PHE A 14 27.74 47.14 -2.73
CA PHE A 14 27.86 46.92 -4.18
C PHE A 14 28.07 45.44 -4.53
N LEU A 15 28.95 44.75 -3.81
CA LEU A 15 29.15 43.29 -3.94
C LEU A 15 27.88 42.50 -3.66
N LEU A 16 27.17 42.82 -2.58
CA LEU A 16 25.90 42.19 -2.23
C LEU A 16 24.82 42.45 -3.29
N GLY A 17 24.77 43.67 -3.85
CA GLY A 17 23.87 44.03 -4.93
C GLY A 17 24.13 43.23 -6.21
N LEU A 18 25.40 43.12 -6.62
CA LEU A 18 25.79 42.31 -7.77
C LEU A 18 25.53 40.82 -7.53
N LEU A 19 25.86 40.30 -6.34
CA LEU A 19 25.60 38.92 -5.98
C LEU A 19 24.10 38.60 -5.97
N TRP A 20 23.27 39.51 -5.45
CA TRP A 20 21.82 39.35 -5.44
C TRP A 20 21.24 39.38 -6.85
N LEU A 21 21.70 40.31 -7.70
CA LEU A 21 21.25 40.41 -9.08
C LEU A 21 21.65 39.16 -9.89
N PHE A 22 22.89 38.71 -9.72
CA PHE A 22 23.40 37.48 -10.36
C PHE A 22 22.65 36.24 -9.87
N SER A 23 22.46 36.09 -8.55
CA SER A 23 21.70 34.99 -7.96
C SER A 23 20.26 34.96 -8.46
N ARG A 24 19.60 36.13 -8.52
CA ARG A 24 18.24 36.24 -9.04
C ARG A 24 18.16 35.92 -10.54
N TYR A 25 19.11 36.40 -11.34
CA TYR A 25 19.15 36.12 -12.77
C TYR A 25 19.41 34.64 -13.06
N TYR A 26 20.42 34.04 -12.42
CA TYR A 26 20.75 32.63 -12.57
C TYR A 26 19.60 31.73 -12.10
N ARG A 27 19.01 32.01 -10.94
CA ARG A 27 17.84 31.26 -10.44
C ARG A 27 16.63 31.42 -11.35
N SER A 28 16.39 32.62 -11.91
CA SER A 28 15.32 32.82 -12.88
C SER A 28 15.55 32.03 -14.16
N ARG A 29 16.78 31.94 -14.66
CA ARG A 29 17.11 31.11 -15.83
C ARG A 29 16.99 29.62 -15.54
N ALA A 30 17.42 29.17 -14.36
CA ALA A 30 17.29 27.78 -13.95
C ALA A 30 15.82 27.32 -13.91
N LEU A 31 14.91 28.21 -13.48
CA LEU A 31 13.46 27.95 -13.46
C LEU A 31 12.78 28.04 -14.84
N ARG A 32 13.43 28.62 -15.85
CA ARG A 32 12.92 28.72 -17.23
C ARG A 32 13.31 27.54 -18.11
N LYS A 33 14.03 26.56 -17.57
CA LYS A 33 14.27 25.29 -18.27
C LYS A 33 12.92 24.68 -18.65
N LYS A 34 12.82 24.14 -19.86
CA LYS A 34 11.57 23.48 -20.32
C LYS A 34 11.21 22.39 -19.33
N ALA A 35 9.93 22.27 -19.01
CA ALA A 35 9.45 21.18 -18.18
C ALA A 35 9.91 19.85 -18.82
N PRO A 36 10.55 18.95 -18.04
CA PRO A 36 10.88 17.63 -18.55
C PRO A 36 9.59 16.94 -19.00
N PRO A 37 9.66 16.04 -19.99
CA PRO A 37 8.49 15.28 -20.40
C PRO A 37 7.89 14.52 -19.19
N PRO A 38 6.57 14.26 -19.14
CA PRO A 38 5.96 13.54 -18.03
C PRO A 38 6.57 12.14 -17.90
N TRP A 39 6.82 11.66 -16.68
CA TRP A 39 7.48 10.34 -16.47
C TRP A 39 6.64 9.19 -17.03
N PHE A 40 5.32 9.24 -16.80
CA PHE A 40 4.37 8.33 -17.40
C PHE A 40 3.93 8.86 -18.76
N PRO A 41 4.17 8.13 -19.87
CA PRO A 41 3.78 8.58 -21.21
C PRO A 41 2.26 8.52 -21.43
N GLU A 42 1.57 7.65 -20.68
CA GLU A 42 0.14 7.47 -20.78
C GLU A 42 -0.62 8.53 -19.96
N PRO A 43 -1.59 9.24 -20.56
CA PRO A 43 -2.50 10.11 -19.83
C PRO A 43 -3.21 9.36 -18.70
N HIS A 44 -3.60 10.08 -17.64
CA HIS A 44 -4.29 9.46 -16.51
C HIS A 44 -5.78 9.18 -16.84
N THR A 45 -6.02 8.16 -17.68
CA THR A 45 -7.35 7.79 -18.18
C THR A 45 -8.39 7.62 -17.06
N ALA A 46 -8.06 6.94 -15.96
CA ALA A 46 -9.01 6.72 -14.86
C ALA A 46 -9.41 8.01 -14.12
N ARG A 47 -8.52 9.02 -14.07
CA ARG A 47 -8.81 10.34 -13.50
C ARG A 47 -9.70 11.10 -14.46
N ASP A 48 -9.35 11.10 -15.74
CA ASP A 48 -10.11 11.80 -16.78
C ASP A 48 -11.55 11.25 -16.86
N VAL A 49 -11.72 9.93 -16.74
CA VAL A 49 -13.04 9.29 -16.62
C VAL A 49 -13.77 9.76 -15.37
N TYR A 50 -13.13 9.79 -14.20
CA TYR A 50 -13.76 10.27 -12.97
C TYR A 50 -14.20 11.74 -13.06
N ILE A 51 -13.33 12.62 -13.54
CA ILE A 51 -13.64 14.05 -13.73
C ILE A 51 -14.74 14.23 -14.78
N SER A 52 -14.70 13.45 -15.85
CA SER A 52 -15.76 13.43 -16.85
C SER A 52 -17.09 13.00 -16.23
N LEU A 53 -17.10 11.97 -15.38
CA LEU A 53 -18.30 11.52 -14.67
C LEU A 53 -18.84 12.59 -13.72
N LEU A 54 -17.97 13.36 -13.07
CA LEU A 54 -18.37 14.48 -12.22
C LEU A 54 -18.95 15.66 -13.02
N SER A 55 -18.55 15.79 -14.29
CA SER A 55 -18.99 16.86 -15.18
C SER A 55 -20.29 16.53 -15.95
N LEU A 56 -20.80 15.30 -15.84
CA LEU A 56 -22.04 14.87 -16.52
C LEU A 56 -23.28 15.45 -15.82
N ASP A 57 -24.27 15.85 -16.63
CA ASP A 57 -25.61 16.25 -16.20
C ASP A 57 -26.64 15.42 -16.99
N PRO A 58 -27.46 14.54 -16.35
CA PRO A 58 -27.66 14.37 -14.90
C PRO A 58 -26.51 13.67 -14.17
N PRO A 59 -26.34 13.92 -12.85
CA PRO A 59 -25.25 13.33 -12.08
C PRO A 59 -25.39 11.80 -11.99
N PRO A 60 -24.30 11.04 -12.18
CA PRO A 60 -24.32 9.59 -12.06
C PRO A 60 -24.60 9.15 -10.61
N PRO A 61 -25.11 7.93 -10.41
CA PRO A 61 -25.40 7.43 -9.08
C PRO A 61 -24.10 7.26 -8.27
N GLN A 62 -24.19 7.53 -6.96
CA GLN A 62 -23.04 7.51 -6.03
C GLN A 62 -22.15 6.25 -6.11
N PRO A 63 -22.69 5.01 -6.25
CA PRO A 63 -21.84 3.82 -6.39
C PRO A 63 -20.93 3.83 -7.62
N VAL A 64 -21.35 4.48 -8.72
CA VAL A 64 -20.54 4.60 -9.94
C VAL A 64 -19.37 5.57 -9.72
N LEU A 65 -19.59 6.68 -9.01
CA LEU A 65 -18.54 7.63 -8.64
C LEU A 65 -17.51 6.98 -7.70
N ILE A 66 -17.98 6.22 -6.71
CA ILE A 66 -17.10 5.48 -5.80
C ILE A 66 -16.27 4.44 -6.57
N ALA A 67 -16.90 3.68 -7.47
CA ALA A 67 -16.19 2.71 -8.30
C ALA A 67 -15.13 3.38 -9.20
N ALA A 68 -15.45 4.54 -9.78
CA ALA A 68 -14.51 5.32 -10.57
C ALA A 68 -13.35 5.86 -9.72
N LEU A 69 -13.62 6.32 -8.49
CA LEU A 69 -12.58 6.75 -7.56
C LEU A 69 -11.64 5.60 -7.16
N ILE A 70 -12.19 4.41 -6.91
CA ILE A 70 -11.39 3.20 -6.64
C ILE A 70 -10.54 2.84 -7.87
N ALA A 71 -11.09 2.93 -9.09
CA ALA A 71 -10.33 2.69 -10.31
C ALA A 71 -9.17 3.71 -10.49
N ARG A 72 -9.40 4.98 -10.15
CA ARG A 72 -8.35 6.02 -10.07
C ARG A 72 -7.29 5.67 -9.02
N ALA A 73 -7.70 5.22 -7.83
CA ALA A 73 -6.78 4.79 -6.78
C ALA A 73 -5.95 3.57 -7.22
N MET A 74 -6.54 2.60 -7.92
CA MET A 74 -5.84 1.42 -8.45
C MET A 74 -4.74 1.81 -9.45
N THR A 75 -5.01 2.77 -10.34
CA THR A 75 -3.96 3.30 -11.23
C THR A 75 -2.86 4.02 -10.47
N GLY A 76 -3.19 4.73 -9.39
CA GLY A 76 -2.21 5.33 -8.48
C GLY A 76 -1.31 4.27 -7.82
N VAL A 77 -1.89 3.15 -7.37
CA VAL A 77 -1.13 2.03 -6.79
C VAL A 77 -0.22 1.35 -7.83
N LYS A 78 -0.70 1.13 -9.06
CA LYS A 78 0.16 0.59 -10.13
C LYS A 78 1.36 1.52 -10.39
N ARG A 79 1.12 2.84 -10.43
CA ARG A 79 2.16 3.85 -10.63
C ARG A 79 3.15 3.91 -9.47
N ILE A 80 2.69 3.85 -8.21
CA ILE A 80 3.61 3.88 -7.05
C ILE A 80 4.52 2.65 -7.02
N MET A 81 4.00 1.46 -7.36
CA MET A 81 4.83 0.25 -7.42
C MET A 81 5.93 0.40 -8.48
N SER A 82 5.58 0.89 -9.67
CA SER A 82 6.56 1.14 -10.74
C SER A 82 7.60 2.22 -10.39
N LEU A 83 7.20 3.29 -9.68
CA LEU A 83 8.10 4.35 -9.23
C LEU A 83 9.07 3.84 -8.17
N LYS A 84 8.59 3.01 -7.23
CA LYS A 84 9.44 2.41 -6.19
C LYS A 84 10.49 1.48 -6.80
N GLU A 85 10.10 0.66 -7.76
CA GLU A 85 11.02 -0.24 -8.48
C GLU A 85 12.07 0.56 -9.27
N SER A 86 11.62 1.54 -10.07
CA SER A 86 12.53 2.38 -10.86
C SER A 86 13.46 3.23 -9.98
N LYS A 87 13.01 3.75 -8.83
CA LYS A 87 13.86 4.47 -7.87
C LYS A 87 15.00 3.60 -7.33
N GLN A 88 14.71 2.35 -6.98
CA GLN A 88 15.73 1.41 -6.51
C GLN A 88 16.74 1.04 -7.60
N ALA A 89 16.26 0.78 -8.82
CA ALA A 89 17.14 0.46 -9.95
C ALA A 89 18.00 1.69 -10.31
N MET A 90 17.39 2.86 -10.47
CA MET A 90 18.06 4.06 -10.93
C MET A 90 19.07 4.61 -9.91
N GLY A 91 18.82 4.46 -8.61
CA GLY A 91 19.80 4.80 -7.57
C GLY A 91 21.12 4.03 -7.74
N LYS A 92 21.06 2.75 -8.12
CA LYS A 92 22.26 1.94 -8.41
C LYS A 92 22.96 2.38 -9.70
N LEU A 93 22.20 2.74 -10.73
CA LEU A 93 22.78 3.17 -12.02
C LEU A 93 23.38 4.58 -11.95
N LEU A 94 22.81 5.47 -11.12
CA LEU A 94 23.34 6.81 -10.87
C LEU A 94 24.72 6.75 -10.19
N GLN A 95 24.88 5.87 -9.18
CA GLN A 95 26.18 5.63 -8.52
C GLN A 95 27.26 5.13 -9.51
N LYS A 96 26.85 4.40 -10.56
CA LYS A 96 27.75 3.94 -11.63
C LYS A 96 28.02 4.99 -12.71
N GLY A 97 27.35 6.15 -12.68
CA GLY A 97 27.47 7.19 -13.70
C GLY A 97 26.89 6.79 -15.07
N GLN A 98 26.05 5.75 -15.13
CA GLN A 98 25.45 5.27 -16.40
C GLN A 98 24.18 6.05 -16.80
N ILE A 99 23.67 6.90 -15.90
CA ILE A 99 22.46 7.70 -16.08
C ILE A 99 22.76 9.16 -15.73
N GLY A 100 22.14 10.10 -16.46
CA GLY A 100 22.23 11.53 -16.19
C GLY A 100 21.35 11.97 -15.01
N ASP A 101 21.81 13.00 -14.29
CA ASP A 101 21.11 13.58 -13.12
C ASP A 101 19.71 14.11 -13.47
N ASP A 102 19.50 14.59 -14.70
CA ASP A 102 18.19 15.05 -15.20
C ASP A 102 17.10 13.97 -15.12
N LEU A 103 17.46 12.70 -15.37
CA LEU A 103 16.50 11.59 -15.26
C LEU A 103 16.13 11.30 -13.81
N TRP A 104 17.09 11.46 -12.89
CA TRP A 104 16.86 11.31 -11.46
C TRP A 104 15.99 12.45 -10.92
N GLU A 105 16.27 13.69 -11.31
CA GLU A 105 15.42 14.85 -10.99
C GLU A 105 13.99 14.66 -11.53
N ARG A 106 13.84 14.14 -12.75
CA ARG A 106 12.53 13.83 -13.35
C ARG A 106 11.75 12.76 -12.58
N LEU A 107 12.43 11.73 -12.09
CA LEU A 107 11.81 10.70 -11.24
C LEU A 107 11.29 11.31 -9.93
N LEU A 108 12.10 12.15 -9.28
CA LEU A 108 11.70 12.83 -8.04
C LEU A 108 10.54 13.82 -8.27
N LEU A 109 10.49 14.45 -9.45
CA LEU A 109 9.35 15.29 -9.84
C LEU A 109 8.08 14.45 -10.02
N ALA A 110 8.18 13.30 -10.68
CA ALA A 110 7.05 12.39 -10.86
C ALA A 110 6.56 11.77 -9.54
N GLU A 111 7.46 11.51 -8.60
CA GLU A 111 7.12 11.07 -7.25
C GLU A 111 6.25 12.13 -6.54
N LYS A 112 6.67 13.39 -6.57
CA LYS A 112 5.89 14.50 -6.00
C LYS A 112 4.56 14.72 -6.69
N GLU A 113 4.52 14.62 -8.02
CA GLU A 113 3.27 14.73 -8.79
C GLU A 113 2.28 13.62 -8.38
N LEU A 114 2.77 12.39 -8.22
CA LEU A 114 1.93 11.28 -7.76
C LEU A 114 1.51 11.42 -6.30
N GLU A 115 2.37 11.96 -5.41
CA GLU A 115 2.01 12.25 -4.01
C GLU A 115 0.87 13.27 -3.92
N VAL A 116 0.90 14.33 -4.73
CA VAL A 116 -0.19 15.32 -4.79
C VAL A 116 -1.48 14.63 -5.22
N GLU A 117 -1.43 13.85 -6.29
CA GLU A 117 -2.59 13.07 -6.73
C GLU A 117 -3.12 12.11 -5.66
N LEU A 118 -2.23 11.43 -4.94
CA LEU A 118 -2.61 10.52 -3.86
C LEU A 118 -3.37 11.28 -2.77
N THR A 119 -2.85 12.45 -2.37
CA THR A 119 -3.52 13.28 -1.37
C THR A 119 -4.88 13.78 -1.83
N GLU A 120 -5.03 14.12 -3.12
CA GLU A 120 -6.33 14.49 -3.71
C GLU A 120 -7.34 13.34 -3.61
N VAL A 121 -6.92 12.11 -3.95
CA VAL A 121 -7.79 10.93 -3.85
C VAL A 121 -8.18 10.64 -2.40
N VAL A 122 -7.27 10.81 -1.43
CA VAL A 122 -7.60 10.70 0.02
C VAL A 122 -8.64 11.75 0.41
N THR A 123 -8.48 13.01 -0.03
CA THR A 123 -9.42 14.06 0.30
C THR A 123 -10.79 13.81 -0.32
N GLU A 124 -10.86 13.42 -1.59
CA GLU A 124 -12.10 13.07 -2.29
C GLU A 124 -12.79 11.86 -1.63
N ALA A 125 -12.03 10.84 -1.22
CA ALA A 125 -12.59 9.69 -0.52
C ALA A 125 -13.24 10.08 0.82
N ASN A 126 -12.62 11.00 1.55
CA ASN A 126 -13.17 11.51 2.80
C ASN A 126 -14.43 12.37 2.59
N GLU A 127 -14.58 13.01 1.43
CA GLU A 127 -15.80 13.74 1.06
C GLU A 127 -16.98 12.80 0.81
N PHE A 128 -16.74 11.58 0.29
CA PHE A 128 -17.79 10.57 0.12
C PHE A 128 -18.18 9.90 1.44
N SER A 129 -17.21 9.60 2.31
CA SER A 129 -17.46 9.05 3.64
C SER A 129 -16.27 9.33 4.56
N GLU A 130 -16.54 9.76 5.78
CA GLU A 130 -15.50 9.98 6.79
C GLU A 130 -14.70 8.68 7.04
N GLY A 131 -13.37 8.81 7.09
CA GLY A 131 -12.46 7.69 7.35
C GLY A 131 -12.15 6.78 6.16
N TRP A 132 -12.75 6.99 4.98
CA TRP A 132 -12.42 6.18 3.80
C TRP A 132 -11.05 6.50 3.21
N GLY A 133 -10.54 7.71 3.42
CA GLY A 133 -9.24 8.12 2.91
C GLY A 133 -8.06 7.28 3.43
N SER A 134 -8.15 6.68 4.62
CA SER A 134 -7.09 5.78 5.13
C SER A 134 -7.17 4.37 4.56
N VAL A 135 -8.36 3.90 4.16
CA VAL A 135 -8.62 2.52 3.75
C VAL A 135 -8.62 2.35 2.22
N ILE A 136 -8.87 3.43 1.47
CA ILE A 136 -9.05 3.38 0.01
C ILE A 136 -7.84 2.77 -0.72
N PHE A 137 -6.62 3.05 -0.29
CA PHE A 137 -5.42 2.53 -0.94
C PHE A 137 -5.14 1.07 -0.60
N ASP A 138 -5.55 0.60 0.57
CA ASP A 138 -5.47 -0.83 0.92
C ASP A 138 -6.45 -1.63 0.04
N ILE A 139 -7.69 -1.15 -0.08
CA ILE A 139 -8.70 -1.76 -0.97
C ILE A 139 -8.24 -1.71 -2.42
N ALA A 140 -7.72 -0.57 -2.88
CA ALA A 140 -7.23 -0.42 -4.25
C ALA A 140 -6.02 -1.32 -4.53
N SER A 141 -5.15 -1.57 -3.55
CA SER A 141 -4.01 -2.49 -3.68
C SER A 141 -4.49 -3.93 -3.88
N GLU A 142 -5.41 -4.40 -3.06
CA GLU A 142 -5.99 -5.75 -3.19
C GLU A 142 -6.78 -5.91 -4.51
N ALA A 143 -7.53 -4.87 -4.91
CA ALA A 143 -8.23 -4.85 -6.18
C ALA A 143 -7.26 -4.86 -7.37
N ALA A 144 -6.17 -4.11 -7.32
CA ALA A 144 -5.14 -4.08 -8.36
C ALA A 144 -4.45 -5.44 -8.53
N GLN A 145 -4.13 -6.10 -7.43
CA GLN A 145 -3.57 -7.46 -7.44
C GLN A 145 -4.56 -8.47 -8.03
N THR A 146 -5.84 -8.38 -7.66
CA THR A 146 -6.89 -9.26 -8.19
C THR A 146 -7.04 -9.10 -9.71
N VAL A 147 -7.08 -7.86 -10.21
CA VAL A 147 -7.15 -7.59 -11.66
C VAL A 147 -5.93 -8.13 -12.38
N MET A 148 -4.73 -7.94 -11.84
CA MET A 148 -3.49 -8.49 -12.41
C MET A 148 -3.55 -10.01 -12.52
N CYS A 149 -3.99 -10.71 -11.46
CA CYS A 149 -4.16 -12.16 -11.47
C CYS A 149 -5.19 -12.61 -12.53
N GLN A 150 -6.30 -11.88 -12.68
CA GLN A 150 -7.32 -12.17 -13.69
C GLN A 150 -6.80 -11.96 -15.12
N GLU A 151 -6.05 -10.89 -15.37
CA GLU A 151 -5.42 -10.61 -16.67
C GLU A 151 -4.46 -11.73 -17.07
N ILE A 152 -3.58 -12.14 -16.14
CA ILE A 152 -2.67 -13.28 -16.34
C ILE A 152 -3.47 -14.54 -16.70
N TYR A 153 -4.54 -14.84 -15.97
CA TYR A 153 -5.36 -16.04 -16.22
C TYR A 153 -6.03 -16.00 -17.60
N LYS A 154 -6.55 -14.84 -18.03
CA LYS A 154 -7.16 -14.64 -19.34
C LYS A 154 -6.16 -14.80 -20.50
N ASP A 155 -4.88 -14.54 -20.26
CA ASP A 155 -3.83 -14.66 -21.28
C ASP A 155 -3.22 -16.07 -21.40
N ILE A 156 -3.40 -16.95 -20.41
CA ILE A 156 -2.96 -18.37 -20.46
C ILE A 156 -3.38 -19.09 -21.75
N PRO A 157 -4.64 -19.05 -22.23
CA PRO A 157 -5.03 -19.75 -23.46
C PRO A 157 -4.29 -19.21 -24.68
N LYS A 158 -4.10 -17.88 -24.80
CA LYS A 158 -3.35 -17.27 -25.91
C LYS A 158 -1.88 -17.68 -25.89
N GLN A 159 -1.27 -17.68 -24.70
CA GLN A 159 0.11 -18.13 -24.50
C GLN A 159 0.27 -19.61 -24.84
N ARG A 160 -0.73 -20.45 -24.52
CA ARG A 160 -0.73 -21.87 -24.88
C ARG A 160 -0.76 -22.07 -26.40
N THR A 161 -1.57 -21.31 -27.14
CA THR A 161 -1.62 -21.44 -28.60
C THR A 161 -0.33 -20.95 -29.26
N ILE A 162 0.24 -19.83 -28.78
CA ILE A 162 1.53 -19.32 -29.29
C ILE A 162 2.62 -20.37 -29.08
N LYS A 163 2.72 -20.91 -27.87
CA LYS A 163 3.71 -21.96 -27.56
C LYS A 163 3.44 -23.25 -28.33
N ALA A 164 2.18 -23.67 -28.51
CA ALA A 164 1.85 -24.86 -29.31
C ALA A 164 2.31 -24.70 -30.77
N ASN A 165 2.08 -23.55 -31.37
CA ASN A 165 2.56 -23.23 -32.72
C ASN A 165 4.09 -23.16 -32.78
N GLU A 166 4.73 -22.61 -31.74
CA GLU A 166 6.20 -22.63 -31.61
C GLU A 166 6.72 -24.06 -31.46
N PHE A 167 6.05 -24.95 -30.73
CA PHE A 167 6.40 -26.37 -30.61
C PHE A 167 6.20 -27.15 -31.92
N GLU A 168 5.20 -26.79 -32.73
CA GLU A 168 5.00 -27.37 -34.05
C GLU A 168 6.07 -26.90 -35.04
N ASN A 169 6.39 -25.60 -35.02
CA ASN A 169 7.39 -25.00 -35.91
C ASN A 169 8.83 -25.30 -35.49
N SER A 170 9.09 -25.46 -34.19
CA SER A 170 10.37 -25.95 -33.70
C SER A 170 10.49 -27.43 -34.05
N ARG A 171 11.69 -27.83 -34.45
CA ARG A 171 11.98 -29.18 -34.94
C ARG A 171 11.38 -30.20 -33.97
N THR A 172 10.45 -31.04 -34.46
CA THR A 172 9.84 -32.12 -33.68
C THR A 172 10.95 -32.81 -32.90
N PHE A 173 10.88 -32.76 -31.58
CA PHE A 173 11.71 -33.59 -30.73
C PHE A 173 11.29 -35.03 -31.01
N SER A 174 11.89 -35.63 -32.04
CA SER A 174 11.83 -37.07 -32.24
C SER A 174 12.62 -37.64 -31.09
N VAL A 175 11.92 -38.10 -30.05
CA VAL A 175 12.50 -39.01 -29.07
C VAL A 175 13.19 -40.09 -29.88
N ASN A 176 14.53 -40.10 -29.88
CA ASN A 176 15.29 -41.12 -30.58
C ASN A 176 14.91 -42.44 -29.88
N PRO A 177 14.16 -43.36 -30.50
CA PRO A 177 13.59 -44.51 -29.80
C PRO A 177 14.67 -45.47 -29.29
N GLY A 178 15.94 -45.25 -29.68
CA GLY A 178 17.11 -45.95 -29.17
C GLY A 178 17.67 -45.42 -27.85
N GLU A 179 17.38 -44.18 -27.44
CA GLU A 179 18.08 -43.53 -26.31
C GLU A 179 17.33 -43.65 -24.98
N LEU A 180 16.04 -44.00 -25.01
CA LEU A 180 15.26 -44.42 -23.82
C LEU A 180 15.19 -45.94 -23.65
N ARG A 181 15.79 -46.73 -24.55
CA ARG A 181 16.15 -48.10 -24.21
C ARG A 181 17.37 -48.02 -23.31
N ILE A 182 17.17 -48.18 -22.01
CA ILE A 182 18.25 -48.54 -21.10
C ILE A 182 19.04 -49.64 -21.80
N VAL A 183 20.30 -49.38 -22.14
CA VAL A 183 21.17 -50.33 -22.82
C VAL A 183 21.19 -51.61 -21.99
N GLY A 184 20.43 -52.64 -22.43
CA GLY A 184 20.25 -53.90 -21.71
C GLY A 184 18.80 -54.33 -21.38
N SER A 185 17.77 -53.51 -21.56
CA SER A 185 16.39 -53.95 -21.27
C SER A 185 15.75 -54.73 -22.42
N LYS A 186 15.60 -56.05 -22.24
CA LYS A 186 14.75 -56.90 -23.10
C LYS A 186 13.28 -56.50 -22.92
N LYS A 187 12.53 -56.42 -24.01
CA LYS A 187 11.07 -56.17 -24.01
C LYS A 187 10.40 -57.20 -23.09
N ALA A 188 9.76 -56.74 -22.01
CA ALA A 188 8.97 -57.61 -21.16
C ALA A 188 7.85 -58.24 -22.00
N ALA A 189 7.83 -59.57 -22.09
CA ALA A 189 6.69 -60.30 -22.61
C ALA A 189 5.45 -59.94 -21.76
N PRO A 190 4.25 -59.84 -22.35
CA PRO A 190 3.04 -59.59 -21.58
C PRO A 190 2.91 -60.68 -20.51
N ALA A 191 3.01 -60.27 -19.25
CA ALA A 191 2.85 -61.17 -18.13
C ALA A 191 1.45 -61.79 -18.21
N ALA A 192 1.39 -63.12 -18.24
CA ALA A 192 0.17 -63.85 -17.95
C ALA A 192 -0.41 -63.34 -16.62
N ALA A 193 -1.73 -63.19 -16.58
CA ALA A 193 -2.48 -62.67 -15.44
C ALA A 193 -1.98 -63.27 -14.11
N PRO A 194 -1.77 -62.44 -13.07
CA PRO A 194 -1.20 -62.93 -11.83
C PRO A 194 -2.20 -63.83 -11.11
N ALA A 195 -1.84 -65.10 -10.95
CA ALA A 195 -2.43 -65.96 -9.94
C ALA A 195 -2.20 -65.34 -8.55
N THR A 196 -3.29 -65.22 -7.81
CA THR A 196 -3.42 -64.66 -6.48
C THR A 196 -2.37 -65.25 -5.53
N LYS A 197 -1.39 -64.43 -5.13
CA LYS A 197 -0.56 -64.68 -3.95
C LYS A 197 -0.64 -63.47 -3.02
N THR A 198 -1.09 -63.80 -1.82
CA THR A 198 -1.36 -63.01 -0.61
C THR A 198 -0.28 -61.95 -0.33
N GLN A 199 -0.69 -60.68 -0.26
CA GLN A 199 0.10 -59.61 0.35
C GLN A 199 0.01 -59.72 1.89
N PRO A 200 1.09 -59.46 2.65
CA PRO A 200 0.97 -59.25 4.08
C PRO A 200 0.20 -57.94 4.37
N PRO A 201 -0.59 -57.88 5.46
CA PRO A 201 -1.49 -56.76 5.74
C PRO A 201 -0.73 -55.43 5.96
N PRO A 202 -1.37 -54.28 5.66
CA PRO A 202 -0.76 -52.98 5.90
C PRO A 202 -0.46 -52.83 7.40
N SER A 203 0.81 -52.54 7.71
CA SER A 203 1.29 -52.32 9.07
C SER A 203 0.36 -51.40 9.85
N ALA A 204 -0.07 -51.88 11.03
CA ALA A 204 -0.88 -51.16 12.01
C ALA A 204 -0.35 -49.74 12.33
N ALA A 205 0.94 -49.49 12.06
CA ALA A 205 1.56 -48.18 12.21
C ALA A 205 0.94 -47.09 11.31
N LYS A 206 0.52 -47.40 10.07
CA LYS A 206 -0.11 -46.41 9.19
C LYS A 206 -1.54 -46.09 9.61
N ALA A 207 -2.27 -47.07 10.12
CA ALA A 207 -3.62 -46.87 10.66
C ALA A 207 -3.57 -46.04 11.96
N ALA A 208 -2.64 -46.36 12.86
CA ALA A 208 -2.44 -45.61 14.10
C ALA A 208 -1.98 -44.16 13.86
N MET A 209 -1.18 -43.91 12.82
CA MET A 209 -0.75 -42.56 12.45
C MET A 209 -1.92 -41.71 11.92
N LEU A 210 -2.81 -42.28 11.09
CA LEU A 210 -4.00 -41.56 10.63
C LEU A 210 -4.98 -41.27 11.77
N GLU A 211 -5.13 -42.19 12.71
CA GLU A 211 -5.98 -42.00 13.88
C GLU A 211 -5.41 -40.95 14.84
N ALA A 212 -4.09 -40.92 15.05
CA ALA A 212 -3.42 -39.89 15.83
C ALA A 212 -3.54 -38.49 15.20
N ILE A 213 -3.47 -38.37 13.87
CA ILE A 213 -3.68 -37.11 13.17
C ILE A 213 -5.13 -36.63 13.33
N LYS A 214 -6.10 -37.55 13.24
CA LYS A 214 -7.52 -37.23 13.42
C LYS A 214 -7.85 -36.82 14.86
N ALA A 215 -7.24 -37.47 15.84
CA ALA A 215 -7.38 -37.13 17.27
C ALA A 215 -6.68 -35.81 17.64
N ALA A 216 -5.62 -35.42 16.93
CA ALA A 216 -4.99 -34.12 17.11
C ALA A 216 -5.86 -32.97 16.54
N GLN A 217 -6.52 -33.20 15.40
CA GLN A 217 -7.43 -32.22 14.80
C GLN A 217 -8.71 -32.02 15.63
N SER A 218 -9.27 -33.08 16.23
CA SER A 218 -10.44 -32.93 17.11
C SER A 218 -10.13 -32.16 18.40
N LYS A 219 -8.93 -32.36 18.99
CA LYS A 219 -8.48 -31.58 20.16
C LYS A 219 -8.26 -30.10 19.85
N GLN A 220 -7.85 -29.76 18.62
CA GLN A 220 -7.74 -28.35 18.19
C GLN A 220 -9.13 -27.71 18.01
N GLN A 221 -10.10 -28.46 17.47
CA GLN A 221 -11.48 -27.98 17.32
C GLN A 221 -12.20 -27.83 18.68
N GLU A 222 -11.94 -28.72 19.65
CA GLU A 222 -12.47 -28.58 21.02
C GLU A 222 -11.83 -27.41 21.78
N ALA A 223 -10.55 -27.10 21.53
CA ALA A 223 -9.88 -25.93 22.09
C ALA A 223 -10.40 -24.61 21.49
N GLU A 224 -10.77 -24.61 20.20
CA GLU A 224 -11.41 -23.46 19.53
C GLU A 224 -12.87 -23.27 19.99
N GLN A 225 -13.63 -24.36 20.22
CA GLN A 225 -14.98 -24.27 20.78
C GLN A 225 -15.00 -23.82 22.25
N LYS A 226 -14.02 -24.24 23.07
CA LYS A 226 -13.86 -23.71 24.43
C LYS A 226 -13.51 -22.22 24.43
N LYS A 227 -12.73 -21.73 23.46
CA LYS A 227 -12.45 -20.28 23.31
C LYS A 227 -13.68 -19.45 22.91
N GLN A 228 -14.69 -20.05 22.27
CA GLN A 228 -15.93 -19.35 21.91
C GLN A 228 -17.00 -19.34 23.01
N GLN A 229 -16.98 -20.29 23.96
CA GLN A 229 -17.91 -20.29 25.09
C GLN A 229 -17.46 -19.43 26.29
N THR A 230 -16.15 -19.22 26.52
CA THR A 230 -15.70 -18.28 27.59
C THR A 230 -15.83 -16.81 27.20
N GLY A 231 -15.99 -16.49 25.90
CA GLY A 231 -16.20 -15.12 25.41
C GLY A 231 -17.65 -14.60 25.52
N SER A 232 -18.60 -15.45 25.90
CA SER A 232 -20.04 -15.13 25.86
C SER A 232 -20.70 -14.96 27.24
N GLN A 233 -19.92 -14.98 28.33
CA GLN A 233 -20.44 -14.85 29.70
C GLN A 233 -20.09 -13.54 30.43
N ASP A 234 -19.39 -12.60 29.77
CA ASP A 234 -19.06 -11.28 30.34
C ASP A 234 -19.93 -10.11 29.84
N GLN A 235 -20.88 -10.35 28.92
CA GLN A 235 -21.78 -9.29 28.42
C GLN A 235 -23.19 -9.28 29.05
N SER A 236 -23.54 -10.26 29.89
CA SER A 236 -24.87 -10.35 30.52
C SER A 236 -24.91 -10.01 32.03
N ARG A 237 -23.78 -9.67 32.66
CA ARG A 237 -23.74 -9.24 34.08
C ARG A 237 -23.74 -7.72 34.29
N ASN A 238 -23.62 -6.92 33.22
CA ASN A 238 -23.43 -5.47 33.32
C ASN A 238 -24.64 -4.61 32.87
N GLN A 239 -25.83 -5.20 32.75
CA GLN A 239 -27.07 -4.45 32.45
C GLN A 239 -28.12 -4.46 33.58
N ASN A 240 -27.95 -5.28 34.64
CA ASN A 240 -28.91 -5.36 35.75
C ASN A 240 -28.52 -4.58 37.03
N SER A 241 -27.47 -3.75 36.99
CA SER A 241 -27.02 -2.96 38.17
C SER A 241 -27.28 -1.45 38.07
N ARG A 242 -27.98 -0.95 37.03
CA ARG A 242 -28.29 0.49 36.87
C ARG A 242 -29.73 0.92 37.22
N ILE A 243 -30.60 0.03 37.69
CA ILE A 243 -32.00 0.37 38.02
C ILE A 243 -32.30 0.34 39.55
N ALA A 244 -31.37 -0.09 40.40
CA ALA A 244 -31.65 -0.29 41.83
C ALA A 244 -30.77 0.50 42.82
N LYS A 245 -30.28 1.69 42.47
CA LYS A 245 -29.64 2.62 43.42
C LYS A 245 -30.03 4.09 43.17
N SER A 246 -31.31 4.40 43.39
CA SER A 246 -31.77 5.75 43.73
C SER A 246 -32.75 5.68 44.91
N ALA A 247 -32.29 5.21 46.07
CA ALA A 247 -33.02 5.36 47.33
C ALA A 247 -32.04 5.16 48.50
N SER A 248 -32.17 6.00 49.53
CA SER A 248 -31.53 5.98 50.87
C SER A 248 -29.99 6.01 50.89
N LYS A 249 -29.29 7.10 51.22
CA LYS A 249 -29.29 7.97 52.42
C LYS A 249 -28.86 7.26 53.73
N THR A 250 -27.92 7.94 54.40
CA THR A 250 -27.55 7.97 55.84
C THR A 250 -26.60 6.93 56.45
N ASP A 251 -25.52 7.51 57.00
CA ASP A 251 -24.92 7.31 58.33
C ASP A 251 -23.73 6.35 58.56
N LEU A 252 -22.58 7.02 58.81
CA LEU A 252 -21.68 6.96 59.97
C LEU A 252 -20.77 5.74 60.26
N LEU A 253 -19.53 6.14 60.60
CA LEU A 253 -18.56 5.61 61.58
C LEU A 253 -17.45 4.62 61.15
N ASN A 254 -16.23 5.16 61.27
CA ASN A 254 -15.00 4.62 61.89
C ASN A 254 -14.42 3.25 61.50
N GLY A 255 -13.09 3.27 61.30
CA GLY A 255 -12.22 2.24 61.86
C GLY A 255 -11.27 1.54 60.89
N ASP A 256 -10.07 2.12 60.80
CA ASP A 256 -8.76 1.45 60.88
C ASP A 256 -8.13 0.61 59.74
N GLU A 257 -6.83 0.91 59.62
CA GLU A 257 -5.65 0.12 59.26
C GLU A 257 -5.46 -0.57 57.88
N SER A 258 -4.45 -0.06 57.16
CA SER A 258 -3.23 -0.76 56.71
C SER A 258 -2.94 -0.78 55.20
N ASP A 259 -1.88 -0.03 54.87
CA ASP A 259 -0.79 -0.29 53.93
C ASP A 259 -1.07 -1.04 52.62
N SER A 260 -0.74 -0.39 51.49
CA SER A 260 0.48 -0.72 50.71
C SER A 260 0.59 0.18 49.47
N GLU A 261 1.82 0.61 49.25
CA GLU A 261 2.31 1.57 48.26
C GLU A 261 1.99 1.22 46.80
N ASN A 262 1.67 2.23 45.99
CA ASN A 262 2.15 2.25 44.61
C ASN A 262 2.29 3.69 44.09
N GLU A 263 3.53 4.08 43.84
CA GLU A 263 3.91 5.35 43.27
C GLU A 263 3.35 5.53 41.86
N ARG A 264 2.77 6.71 41.59
CA ARG A 264 2.97 7.51 40.38
C ARG A 264 2.11 8.75 40.46
N ASN A 265 2.70 9.89 40.84
CA ASN A 265 2.30 11.13 40.20
C ASN A 265 3.35 12.25 40.32
N SER A 266 3.15 13.20 39.42
CA SER A 266 3.65 14.57 39.37
C SER A 266 4.77 14.77 38.33
N ASN A 267 4.72 15.78 37.47
CA ASN A 267 3.78 16.90 37.46
C ASN A 267 3.68 17.55 36.08
N ALA A 268 2.43 17.91 35.78
CA ALA A 268 1.95 19.13 35.16
C ALA A 268 2.88 20.01 34.32
N GLY A 269 2.30 20.49 33.22
CA GLY A 269 2.66 21.82 32.74
C GLY A 269 1.99 22.27 31.45
N LYS A 270 0.73 22.73 31.54
CA LYS A 270 0.14 23.90 30.83
C LYS A 270 0.09 23.84 29.28
N SER A 271 -0.88 24.37 28.53
CA SER A 271 -2.22 24.95 28.66
C SER A 271 -2.58 25.38 27.23
N ALA A 272 -3.84 25.28 26.82
CA ALA A 272 -4.33 25.39 25.43
C ALA A 272 -4.61 26.86 24.95
N PRO A 273 -5.39 27.17 23.86
CA PRO A 273 -4.96 27.94 22.68
C PRO A 273 -5.79 29.26 22.43
N PRO A 274 -6.34 29.59 21.23
CA PRO A 274 -5.83 30.54 20.22
C PRO A 274 -6.72 31.79 19.95
N SER A 275 -6.21 32.81 19.24
CA SER A 275 -7.01 33.87 18.57
C SER A 275 -6.18 34.53 17.44
N ALA A 276 -6.55 34.49 16.16
CA ALA A 276 -7.61 35.18 15.41
C ALA A 276 -7.19 36.54 14.76
N SER A 277 -7.11 36.52 13.43
CA SER A 277 -7.57 37.53 12.45
C SER A 277 -6.98 38.95 12.40
N LYS A 278 -6.46 39.34 11.21
CA LYS A 278 -6.72 40.65 10.57
C LYS A 278 -6.45 40.66 9.05
N LYS A 279 -7.54 40.88 8.29
CA LYS A 279 -7.64 41.21 6.85
C LYS A 279 -6.93 42.53 6.51
N LYS A 280 -6.30 42.64 5.33
CA LYS A 280 -5.96 43.92 4.66
C LYS A 280 -6.60 43.98 3.26
N LYS A 281 -7.28 45.09 2.98
CA LYS A 281 -7.95 45.45 1.71
C LYS A 281 -6.98 46.06 0.67
N PRO A 282 -7.27 46.02 -0.64
CA PRO A 282 -6.53 46.72 -1.69
C PRO A 282 -7.04 48.15 -1.94
N LYS A 283 -6.15 49.06 -2.35
CA LYS A 283 -6.43 50.46 -2.75
C LYS A 283 -6.75 50.56 -4.24
N ARG A 284 -7.90 51.15 -4.58
CA ARG A 284 -8.23 51.67 -5.92
C ARG A 284 -7.46 52.97 -6.18
N LYS A 285 -6.90 53.14 -7.38
CA LYS A 285 -6.52 54.44 -7.96
C LYS A 285 -7.46 54.76 -9.13
N LYS A 286 -8.03 55.96 -9.10
CA LYS A 286 -8.71 56.64 -10.22
C LYS A 286 -8.00 57.98 -10.40
N LYS A 287 -7.42 58.19 -11.56
CA LYS A 287 -7.49 59.40 -12.39
C LYS A 287 -6.89 59.04 -13.73
#